data_AF-A0A8J6MXS6-F1
#
_entry.id   AF-A0A8J6MXS6-F1
#
_cell.length_a   1.000
_cell.length_b   1.000
_cell.length_c   1.000
_cell.angle_alpha   90.00
_cell.angle_beta   90.00
_cell.angle_gamma   90.00
#
_symmetry.space_group_name_H-M   'P 1'
#
loop_
_entity.id
_entity.type
_entity.pdbx_description
1 polymer ?
#
loop_
_entity_poly.entity_id
_entity_poly.type
_entity_poly.pdbx_seq_one_letter_code
_entity_poly.pdbx_strand_id
1 'polypeptide(L)'
;IERYIFPNSMLPSAKQICAGIEGLFVLEDWHSFGGDYDTTLMQWFRNFDKSWDVIKKKYGERFYRMWKYYLLSCAGSFRARKNQLWQIVLSANGVSGGYKSLR
;
A
#
# COMPACT_ATOMS: atom_id res chain seq x y z
N ILE A 1 -11.57 7.73 -0.10
CA ILE A 1 -11.16 6.36 0.28
C ILE A 1 -11.89 5.92 1.54
N GLU A 2 -11.82 6.68 2.63
CA GLU A 2 -12.49 6.40 3.91
C GLU A 2 -13.96 6.00 3.79
N ARG A 3 -14.81 6.85 3.20
CA ARG A 3 -16.26 6.60 3.12
C ARG A 3 -16.67 5.35 2.33
N TYR A 4 -15.88 4.95 1.33
CA TYR A 4 -16.35 4.01 0.29
C TYR A 4 -15.55 2.71 0.17
N ILE A 5 -14.29 2.70 0.62
CA ILE A 5 -13.37 1.56 0.41
C ILE A 5 -12.80 1.07 1.74
N PHE A 6 -12.20 1.98 2.53
CA PHE A 6 -11.57 1.63 3.80
C PHE A 6 -12.03 2.58 4.92
N PRO A 7 -13.21 2.36 5.51
CA PRO A 7 -13.65 3.13 6.68
C PRO A 7 -12.62 3.02 7.82
N ASN A 8 -12.40 4.11 8.55
CA ASN A 8 -11.44 4.21 9.66
C ASN A 8 -9.97 3.99 9.27
N SER A 9 -9.63 4.00 7.97
CA SER A 9 -8.24 3.86 7.55
C SER A 9 -7.41 5.11 7.88
N MET A 10 -6.20 4.89 8.38
CA MET A 10 -5.18 5.92 8.56
C MET A 10 -3.83 5.34 8.13
N LEU A 11 -3.08 6.09 7.33
CA LEU A 11 -1.72 5.71 6.93
C LEU A 11 -0.72 6.33 7.90
N PRO A 12 0.07 5.52 8.63
CA PRO A 12 1.02 6.06 9.58
C PRO A 12 2.20 6.73 8.85
N SER A 13 2.67 7.85 9.42
CA SER A 13 3.92 8.47 9.03
C SER A 13 5.12 7.70 9.57
N ALA A 14 6.31 7.92 8.99
CA ALA A 14 7.54 7.34 9.50
C ALA A 14 7.78 7.72 10.98
N LYS A 15 7.47 8.96 11.36
CA LYS A 15 7.56 9.44 12.74
C LYS A 15 6.67 8.63 13.69
N GLN A 16 5.41 8.37 13.31
CA GLN A 16 4.49 7.59 14.14
C GLN A 16 4.96 6.14 14.30
N ILE A 17 5.50 5.53 13.22
CA ILE A 17 6.06 4.18 13.29
C ILE A 17 7.27 4.16 14.22
N CYS A 18 8.26 5.04 14.01
CA CYS A 18 9.46 5.11 14.84
C CYS A 18 9.12 5.28 16.33
N ALA A 19 8.24 6.23 16.65
CA ALA A 19 7.83 6.46 18.03
C ALA A 19 7.12 5.24 18.65
N GLY A 20 6.41 4.44 17.86
CA GLY A 20 5.73 3.24 18.33
C GLY A 20 6.64 2.02 18.54
N ILE A 21 7.84 2.00 17.93
CA ILE A 21 8.78 0.88 18.05
C ILE A 21 10.01 1.20 18.91
N GLU A 22 10.24 2.49 19.19
CA GLU A 22 11.37 2.96 19.98
C GLU A 22 11.35 2.34 21.39
N GLY A 23 12.52 1.88 21.84
CA GLY A 23 12.67 1.17 23.12
C GLY A 23 12.14 -0.27 23.14
N LEU A 24 11.47 -0.72 22.07
CA LEU A 24 10.94 -2.09 21.95
C LEU A 24 11.72 -2.92 20.93
N PHE A 25 12.15 -2.29 19.84
CA PHE A 25 12.85 -2.96 18.75
C PHE A 25 14.01 -2.11 18.23
N VAL A 26 15.03 -2.80 17.73
CA VAL A 26 16.03 -2.22 16.83
C VAL A 26 15.45 -2.24 15.41
N LEU A 27 15.52 -1.09 14.74
CA LEU A 27 15.17 -0.97 13.33
C LEU A 27 16.36 -1.42 12.48
N GLU A 28 16.26 -2.61 11.91
CA GLU A 28 17.34 -3.25 11.15
C GLU A 28 17.37 -2.82 9.68
N ASP A 29 16.19 -2.58 9.09
CA ASP A 29 16.08 -2.12 7.72
C ASP A 29 14.73 -1.40 7.48
N TRP A 30 14.76 -0.39 6.60
CA TRP A 30 13.57 0.26 6.06
C TRP A 30 13.62 0.33 4.54
N HIS A 31 12.85 -0.52 3.89
CA HIS A 31 12.71 -0.50 2.44
C HIS A 31 11.57 0.42 2.00
N SER A 32 11.78 1.23 0.98
CA SER A 32 10.69 1.88 0.24
C SER A 32 10.66 1.43 -1.21
N PHE A 33 9.52 0.87 -1.60
CA PHE A 33 9.25 0.39 -2.97
C PHE A 33 7.85 0.84 -3.44
N GLY A 34 7.45 2.05 -3.00
CA GLY A 34 6.14 2.63 -3.35
C GLY A 34 5.93 2.83 -4.86
N GLY A 35 7.02 2.98 -5.63
CA GLY A 35 6.95 3.06 -7.09
C GLY A 35 6.33 1.81 -7.74
N ASP A 36 6.57 0.63 -7.16
CA ASP A 36 6.04 -0.64 -7.67
C ASP A 36 4.52 -0.78 -7.42
N TYR A 37 3.99 -0.02 -6.46
CA TYR A 37 2.57 -0.11 -6.12
C TYR A 37 1.68 0.53 -7.20
N ASP A 38 2.20 1.52 -7.93
CA ASP A 38 1.54 2.01 -9.15
C ASP A 38 1.34 0.87 -10.15
N THR A 39 2.41 0.14 -10.48
CA THR A 39 2.36 -0.99 -11.41
C THR A 39 1.33 -2.02 -10.96
N THR A 40 1.33 -2.38 -9.68
CA THR A 40 0.36 -3.31 -9.11
C THR A 40 -1.08 -2.82 -9.28
N LEU A 41 -1.38 -1.57 -8.92
CA LEU A 41 -2.72 -1.00 -9.02
C LEU A 41 -3.20 -0.87 -10.48
N MET A 42 -2.28 -0.58 -11.41
CA MET A 42 -2.59 -0.55 -12.83
C MET A 42 -2.90 -1.95 -13.37
N GLN A 43 -2.21 -3.00 -12.91
CA GLN A 43 -2.54 -4.39 -13.28
C GLN A 43 -3.90 -4.81 -12.71
N TRP A 44 -4.20 -4.45 -11.46
CA TRP A 44 -5.52 -4.69 -10.89
C TRP A 44 -6.62 -4.00 -11.67
N PHE A 45 -6.42 -2.73 -12.06
CA PHE A 45 -7.38 -2.01 -12.89
C PHE A 45 -7.59 -2.71 -14.24
N ARG A 46 -6.51 -3.08 -14.95
CA ARG A 46 -6.62 -3.79 -16.24
C ARG A 46 -7.39 -5.10 -16.11
N ASN A 47 -7.12 -5.88 -15.08
CA ASN A 47 -7.80 -7.15 -14.85
C ASN A 47 -9.28 -6.95 -14.50
N PHE A 48 -9.57 -5.95 -13.66
CA PHE A 48 -10.94 -5.57 -13.29
C PHE A 48 -11.74 -5.11 -14.52
N ASP A 49 -11.19 -4.17 -15.29
CA ASP A 49 -11.85 -3.57 -16.45
C ASP A 49 -12.13 -4.62 -17.54
N LYS A 50 -11.13 -5.48 -17.82
CA LYS A 50 -11.29 -6.62 -18.74
C LYS A 50 -12.37 -7.61 -18.30
N SER A 51 -12.57 -7.76 -17.00
CA SER A 51 -13.55 -8.72 -16.45
C SER A 51 -14.92 -8.09 -16.20
N TRP A 52 -15.11 -6.80 -16.50
CA TRP A 52 -16.32 -6.07 -16.13
C TRP A 52 -17.59 -6.71 -16.70
N ASP A 53 -17.58 -7.15 -17.95
CA ASP A 53 -18.74 -7.76 -18.59
C ASP A 53 -19.25 -9.03 -17.88
N VAL A 54 -18.35 -9.75 -17.20
CA VAL A 54 -18.69 -10.96 -16.43
C VAL A 54 -19.37 -10.60 -15.11
N ILE A 55 -18.94 -9.52 -14.46
CA ILE A 55 -19.37 -9.17 -13.10
C ILE A 55 -20.40 -8.02 -13.06
N LYS A 56 -20.65 -7.32 -14.17
CA LYS A 56 -21.49 -6.11 -14.21
C LYS A 56 -22.89 -6.32 -13.68
N LYS A 57 -23.50 -7.50 -13.93
CA LYS A 57 -24.84 -7.85 -13.43
C LYS A 57 -24.91 -7.91 -11.89
N LYS A 58 -23.80 -8.19 -11.22
CA LYS A 58 -23.73 -8.33 -9.75
C LYS A 58 -23.52 -6.98 -9.05
N TYR A 59 -22.77 -6.07 -9.66
CA TYR A 59 -22.29 -4.85 -8.99
C TYR A 59 -22.89 -3.54 -9.52
N GLY A 60 -23.24 -3.49 -10.80
CA GLY A 60 -23.82 -2.31 -11.45
C GLY A 60 -22.85 -1.14 -11.70
N GLU A 61 -23.28 -0.21 -12.54
CA GLU A 61 -22.44 0.89 -13.06
C GLU A 61 -21.89 1.84 -11.98
N ARG A 62 -22.66 2.07 -10.90
CA ARG A 62 -22.20 2.90 -9.78
C ARG A 62 -20.96 2.32 -9.13
N PHE A 63 -20.93 1.01 -8.91
CA PHE A 63 -19.78 0.32 -8.35
C PHE A 63 -18.59 0.38 -9.30
N TYR A 64 -18.81 0.13 -10.60
CA TYR A 64 -17.74 0.19 -11.60
C TYR A 64 -17.00 1.54 -11.57
N ARG A 65 -17.75 2.64 -11.63
CA ARG A 65 -17.18 4.00 -11.56
C ARG A 65 -16.42 4.23 -10.26
N MET A 66 -16.98 3.80 -9.13
CA MET A 66 -16.35 3.93 -7.82
C MET A 66 -15.03 3.15 -7.73
N TRP A 67 -15.04 1.88 -8.15
CA TRP A 67 -13.89 0.98 -8.06
C TRP A 67 -12.77 1.40 -9.03
N LYS A 68 -13.14 1.80 -10.25
CA LYS A 68 -12.22 2.41 -11.22
C LYS A 68 -11.57 3.66 -10.67
N TYR A 69 -12.37 4.57 -10.09
CA TYR A 69 -11.84 5.79 -9.48
C TYR A 69 -10.88 5.46 -8.33
N TYR A 70 -11.23 4.52 -7.45
CA TYR A 70 -10.37 4.07 -6.37
C TYR A 70 -9.01 3.57 -6.88
N LEU A 71 -9.00 2.60 -7.80
CA LEU A 71 -7.75 2.01 -8.30
C LEU A 71 -6.86 3.05 -8.99
N LEU A 72 -7.44 3.85 -9.89
CA LEU A 72 -6.68 4.83 -10.67
C LEU A 72 -6.19 6.02 -9.81
N SER A 73 -6.99 6.49 -8.85
CA SER A 73 -6.55 7.56 -7.95
C SER A 73 -5.45 7.10 -7.00
N CYS A 74 -5.50 5.85 -6.51
CA CYS A 74 -4.41 5.28 -5.72
C CYS A 74 -3.15 5.07 -6.56
N ALA A 75 -3.27 4.58 -7.80
CA ALA A 75 -2.13 4.45 -8.71
C ALA A 75 -1.45 5.81 -8.92
N GLY A 76 -2.26 6.86 -9.14
CA GLY A 76 -1.79 8.24 -9.24
C GLY A 76 -1.08 8.74 -7.97
N SER A 77 -1.58 8.42 -6.77
CA SER A 77 -0.95 8.86 -5.53
C SER A 77 0.40 8.19 -5.27
N PHE A 78 0.56 6.91 -5.60
CA PHE A 78 1.86 6.23 -5.56
C PHE A 78 2.82 6.74 -6.63
N ARG A 79 2.34 6.93 -7.87
CA ARG A 79 3.13 7.51 -8.97
C ARG A 79 3.64 8.91 -8.64
N ALA A 80 2.81 9.74 -8.03
CA ALA A 80 3.16 11.09 -7.58
C ALA A 80 3.97 11.11 -6.28
N ARG A 81 4.35 9.94 -5.73
CA ARG A 81 5.10 9.80 -4.46
C ARG A 81 4.41 10.46 -3.26
N LYS A 82 3.08 10.61 -3.31
CA LYS A 82 2.26 11.11 -2.19
C LYS A 82 1.98 10.02 -1.16
N ASN A 83 1.91 8.76 -1.60
CA ASN A 83 1.86 7.59 -0.74
C ASN A 83 3.16 6.78 -0.84
N GLN A 84 3.48 6.04 0.21
CA GLN A 84 4.64 5.14 0.26
C GLN A 84 4.20 3.72 0.58
N LEU A 85 5.01 2.76 0.16
CA LEU A 85 4.91 1.37 0.57
C LEU A 85 6.24 1.00 1.21
N TRP A 86 6.17 0.48 2.43
CA TRP A 86 7.34 0.17 3.23
C TRP A 86 7.35 -1.28 3.68
N GLN A 87 8.55 -1.86 3.70
CA GLN A 87 8.87 -3.07 4.46
C GLN A 87 9.87 -2.67 5.53
N ILE A 88 9.58 -3.01 6.78
CA ILE A 88 10.41 -2.64 7.93
C ILE A 88 10.81 -3.94 8.62
N VAL A 89 12.11 -4.13 8.80
CA VAL A 89 12.68 -5.26 9.54
C VAL A 89 13.03 -4.77 10.94
N LEU A 90 12.48 -5.46 11.94
CA LEU A 90 12.64 -5.14 13.35
C LEU A 90 13.21 -6.34 14.09
N SER A 91 14.10 -6.12 15.04
CA SER A 91 14.62 -7.16 15.93
C SER A 91 14.46 -6.71 17.39
N ALA A 92 14.13 -7.63 18.30
CA ALA A 92 13.89 -7.25 19.70
C ALA A 92 15.17 -6.76 20.41
N ASN A 93 16.31 -7.38 20.12
CA ASN A 93 17.58 -7.14 20.81
C ASN A 93 18.75 -6.81 19.85
N GLY A 94 18.45 -6.50 18.58
CA GLY A 94 19.49 -6.42 17.55
C GLY A 94 19.82 -7.79 16.94
N VAL A 95 20.31 -7.79 15.71
CA VAL A 95 20.95 -8.95 15.08
C VAL A 95 22.47 -8.86 15.29
N SER A 96 23.05 -9.81 16.04
CA SER A 96 24.51 -9.88 16.23
C SER A 96 25.22 -10.05 14.89
N GLY A 97 26.23 -9.21 14.63
CA GLY A 97 26.90 -9.15 13.32
C GLY A 97 26.19 -8.30 12.26
N GLY A 98 25.04 -7.71 12.62
CA GLY A 98 24.24 -6.82 11.76
C GLY A 98 23.29 -7.57 10.83
N TYR A 99 22.15 -6.96 10.52
CA TYR A 99 21.25 -7.44 9.49
C TYR A 99 21.80 -7.14 8.09
N LYS A 100 21.77 -8.13 7.20
CA LYS A 100 22.08 -7.96 5.77
C LYS A 100 20.84 -8.25 4.95
N SER A 101 20.36 -7.23 4.26
CA SER A 101 19.29 -7.36 3.28
C SER A 101 19.79 -8.14 2.06
N LEU A 102 18.94 -9.04 1.52
CA LEU A 102 19.24 -9.85 0.31
C LEU A 102 18.73 -9.21 -0.99
N ARG A 103 18.42 -7.91 -0.96
CA ARG A 103 17.85 -7.17 -2.09
C ARG A 103 18.91 -6.72 -3.08
#